data_AF-A0A9J7BLY3-F1
#
_entry.id   AF-A0A9J7BLY3-F1
#
_cell.length_a   1.000
_cell.length_b   1.000
_cell.length_c   1.000
_cell.angle_alpha   90.00
_cell.angle_beta   90.00
_cell.angle_gamma   90.00
#
_symmetry.space_group_name_H-M   'P 1'
#
loop_
_entity.id
_entity.type
_entity.pdbx_description
1 polymer ?
#
loop_
_entity_poly.entity_id
_entity_poly.type
_entity_poly.pdbx_seq_one_letter_code
_entity_poly.pdbx_strand_id
1 'polypeptide(L)'
;MPPEKRVFYKVSGGKIVETKLDESNWQQPAWNYNPAPSPIAGGMWDDVPLNSPVLGLAGDGPFQPSWDSLLEYEAPEWYQDAKFGIWAHWSPQCVAEAGDWYARNVYVEGQRQYEYHLDHYGPPSRFGYKDLCAQWTLLNWQPDELIARYKKLVPESS
;
A
#
# COMPACT_ATOMS: atom_id res chain seq x y z
N MET A 1 -22.84 9.03 -11.67
CA MET A 1 -23.29 8.17 -12.78
C MET A 1 -24.67 7.60 -12.47
N PRO A 2 -25.64 7.72 -13.40
CA PRO A 2 -26.96 7.10 -13.26
C PRO A 2 -26.85 5.58 -12.99
N PRO A 3 -27.69 4.98 -12.11
CA PRO A 3 -27.63 3.55 -11.77
C PRO A 3 -27.53 2.62 -12.97
N GLU A 4 -28.33 2.88 -14.01
CA GLU A 4 -28.41 2.10 -15.24
C GLU A 4 -27.11 2.11 -16.04
N LYS A 5 -26.26 3.12 -15.85
CA LYS A 5 -24.95 3.25 -16.50
C LYS A 5 -23.82 2.63 -15.69
N ARG A 6 -24.02 2.28 -14.41
CA ARG A 6 -22.99 1.67 -13.58
C ARG A 6 -22.67 0.26 -14.07
N VAL A 7 -21.38 -0.04 -14.20
CA VAL A 7 -20.83 -1.36 -14.52
C VAL A 7 -19.81 -1.69 -13.44
N PHE A 8 -19.94 -2.87 -12.85
CA PHE A 8 -19.00 -3.40 -11.88
C PHE A 8 -18.29 -4.60 -12.48
N TYR A 9 -17.18 -5.00 -11.89
CA TYR A 9 -16.41 -6.15 -12.35
C TYR A 9 -16.17 -7.10 -11.18
N LYS A 10 -16.27 -8.40 -11.44
CA LYS A 10 -15.91 -9.46 -10.48
C LYS A 10 -15.03 -10.50 -11.15
N VAL A 11 -14.23 -11.21 -10.35
CA VAL A 11 -13.52 -12.39 -10.84
C VAL A 11 -14.46 -13.59 -10.76
N SER A 12 -14.68 -14.27 -11.89
CA SER A 12 -15.45 -15.51 -11.96
C SER A 12 -14.73 -16.48 -12.89
N GLY A 13 -14.41 -17.68 -12.40
CA GLY A 13 -13.66 -18.68 -13.17
C GLY A 13 -12.29 -18.20 -13.65
N GLY A 14 -11.59 -17.39 -12.83
CA GLY A 14 -10.26 -16.85 -13.16
C GLY A 14 -10.26 -15.72 -14.20
N LYS A 15 -11.43 -15.20 -14.59
CA LYS A 15 -11.56 -14.07 -15.53
C LYS A 15 -12.31 -12.92 -14.88
N ILE A 16 -11.95 -11.70 -15.25
CA ILE A 16 -12.71 -10.49 -14.89
C ILE A 16 -13.94 -10.44 -15.79
N VAL A 17 -15.14 -10.40 -15.19
CA VAL A 17 -16.42 -10.32 -15.89
C VAL A 17 -17.21 -9.11 -15.42
N GLU A 18 -17.94 -8.49 -16.33
CA GLU A 18 -18.88 -7.41 -16.00
C GLU A 18 -20.07 -7.93 -15.19
N THR A 19 -20.53 -7.13 -14.24
CA THR A 19 -21.72 -7.39 -13.43
C THR A 19 -22.48 -6.10 -13.14
N LYS A 20 -23.78 -6.23 -12.87
CA LYS A 20 -24.63 -5.16 -12.35
C LYS A 20 -24.71 -5.28 -10.83
N LEU A 21 -24.79 -4.13 -10.15
CA LEU A 21 -25.16 -4.10 -8.75
C LEU A 21 -26.66 -4.38 -8.65
N ASP A 22 -27.03 -5.32 -7.80
CA ASP A 22 -28.43 -5.57 -7.48
C ASP A 22 -28.83 -4.64 -6.33
N GLU A 23 -29.53 -3.55 -6.66
CA GLU A 23 -29.94 -2.55 -5.68
C GLU A 23 -30.95 -3.09 -4.67
N SER A 24 -31.60 -4.23 -4.94
CA SER A 24 -32.54 -4.85 -4.00
C SER A 24 -31.84 -5.55 -2.83
N ASN A 25 -30.57 -5.94 -3.01
CA ASN A 25 -29.77 -6.64 -1.99
C ASN A 25 -28.58 -5.82 -1.47
N TRP A 26 -28.31 -4.68 -2.08
CA TRP A 26 -27.19 -3.83 -1.71
C TRP A 26 -27.49 -3.04 -0.43
N GLN A 27 -26.56 -3.10 0.52
CA GLN A 27 -26.56 -2.27 1.72
C GLN A 27 -25.28 -1.44 1.76
N GLN A 28 -25.37 -0.20 2.23
CA GLN A 28 -24.16 0.58 2.53
C GLN A 28 -23.35 -0.17 3.59
N PRO A 29 -22.03 -0.35 3.41
CA PRO A 29 -21.19 -0.90 4.45
C PRO A 29 -21.26 0.06 5.64
N ALA A 30 -21.76 -0.44 6.76
CA ALA A 30 -21.72 0.29 8.00
C ALA A 30 -20.27 0.25 8.53
N TRP A 31 -19.76 1.35 9.08
CA TRP A 31 -18.38 1.44 9.60
C TRP A 31 -18.09 0.44 10.73
N ASN A 32 -19.14 -0.14 11.31
CA ASN A 32 -19.14 -1.30 12.18
C ASN A 32 -19.10 -2.59 11.34
N TYR A 33 -17.89 -2.97 10.93
CA TYR A 33 -17.60 -4.30 10.41
C TYR A 33 -17.93 -5.36 11.48
N ASN A 34 -18.98 -6.15 11.23
CA ASN A 34 -19.30 -7.34 11.99
C ASN A 34 -19.48 -8.47 10.99
N PRO A 35 -18.44 -9.29 10.72
CA PRO A 35 -18.56 -10.33 9.74
C PRO A 35 -19.61 -11.33 10.21
N ALA A 36 -20.48 -11.75 9.30
CA ALA A 36 -21.28 -12.94 9.51
C ALA A 36 -20.35 -14.10 9.97
N PRO A 37 -20.85 -15.06 10.77
CA PRO A 37 -20.05 -16.19 11.23
C PRO A 37 -19.33 -16.84 10.06
N SER A 38 -17.99 -16.80 10.10
CA SER A 38 -17.14 -17.32 9.03
C SER A 38 -17.27 -18.83 8.93
N PRO A 39 -17.40 -19.40 7.71
CA PRO A 39 -17.27 -20.85 7.50
C PRO A 39 -15.82 -21.35 7.66
N ILE A 40 -14.84 -20.45 7.82
CA ILE A 40 -13.42 -20.78 7.97
C ILE A 40 -13.14 -21.17 9.42
N ALA A 41 -12.64 -22.40 9.61
CA ALA A 41 -12.26 -22.93 10.90
C ALA A 41 -11.16 -22.06 11.56
N GLY A 42 -11.44 -21.56 12.76
CA GLY A 42 -10.54 -20.71 13.55
C GLY A 42 -10.79 -19.21 13.45
N GLY A 43 -11.82 -18.77 12.72
CA GLY A 43 -12.27 -17.38 12.73
C GLY A 43 -11.55 -16.47 11.73
N MET A 44 -12.00 -15.21 11.68
CA MET A 44 -11.48 -14.16 10.80
C MET A 44 -11.45 -12.83 11.53
N TRP A 45 -10.56 -11.93 11.11
CA TRP A 45 -10.54 -10.52 11.51
C TRP A 45 -10.36 -9.68 10.25
N ASP A 46 -11.29 -8.76 9.97
CA ASP A 46 -11.31 -7.93 8.75
C ASP A 46 -11.19 -8.73 7.44
N ASP A 47 -11.98 -9.80 7.32
CA ASP A 47 -12.01 -10.78 6.23
C ASP A 47 -10.70 -11.57 6.03
N VAL A 48 -9.73 -11.39 6.94
CA VAL A 48 -8.48 -12.15 6.98
C VAL A 48 -8.65 -13.36 7.88
N PRO A 49 -8.44 -14.60 7.37
CA PRO A 49 -8.42 -15.79 8.22
C PRO A 49 -7.39 -15.67 9.33
N LEU A 50 -7.77 -15.98 10.56
CA LEU A 50 -6.83 -15.99 11.70
C LEU A 50 -5.80 -17.13 11.57
N ASN A 51 -6.16 -18.19 10.84
CA ASN A 51 -5.24 -19.27 10.49
C ASN A 51 -4.73 -19.07 9.06
N SER A 52 -3.40 -19.01 8.92
CA SER A 52 -2.79 -18.95 7.60
C SER A 52 -3.04 -20.24 6.80
N PRO A 53 -3.41 -20.14 5.50
CA PRO A 53 -3.53 -21.31 4.63
C PRO A 53 -2.18 -21.93 4.26
N VAL A 54 -1.07 -21.26 4.57
CA VAL A 54 0.28 -21.77 4.33
C VAL A 54 0.85 -22.30 5.64
N LEU A 55 1.03 -23.62 5.70
CA LEU A 55 1.60 -24.32 6.86
C LEU A 55 3.06 -23.90 7.08
N GLY A 56 3.46 -23.73 8.34
CA GLY A 56 4.85 -23.46 8.72
C GLY A 56 5.34 -22.02 8.52
N LEU A 57 4.45 -21.06 8.24
CA LEU A 57 4.81 -19.64 8.11
C LEU A 57 5.38 -19.00 9.39
N ALA A 58 5.07 -19.57 10.55
CA ALA A 58 5.54 -19.05 11.84
C ALA A 58 7.07 -19.19 12.01
N GLY A 59 7.73 -20.01 11.18
CA GLY A 59 9.16 -20.34 11.33
C GLY A 59 9.46 -21.04 12.67
N ASP A 60 10.75 -21.18 12.98
CA ASP A 60 11.23 -21.76 14.25
C ASP A 60 11.64 -20.68 15.27
N GLY A 61 11.10 -19.47 15.11
CA GLY A 61 11.38 -18.34 15.98
C GLY A 61 10.71 -18.47 17.35
N PRO A 62 11.13 -17.65 18.33
CA PRO A 62 10.54 -17.66 19.67
C PRO A 62 9.08 -17.16 19.69
N PHE A 63 8.62 -16.52 18.61
CA PHE A 63 7.29 -15.92 18.51
C PHE A 63 6.31 -16.83 17.79
N GLN A 64 5.14 -17.00 18.40
CA GLN A 64 3.98 -17.65 17.80
C GLN A 64 3.07 -16.59 17.14
N PRO A 65 2.23 -16.98 16.16
CA PRO A 65 1.27 -16.07 15.52
C PRO A 65 0.06 -15.77 16.42
N SER A 66 0.30 -15.39 17.67
CA SER A 66 -0.71 -15.00 18.66
C SER A 66 -0.33 -13.67 19.31
N TRP A 67 -1.33 -12.88 19.69
CA TRP A 67 -1.10 -11.62 20.39
C TRP A 67 -0.31 -11.82 21.69
N ASP A 68 -0.65 -12.84 22.48
CA ASP A 68 0.06 -13.16 23.72
C ASP A 68 1.56 -13.38 23.48
N SER A 69 1.95 -14.03 22.38
CA SER A 69 3.36 -14.21 22.07
C SER A 69 4.01 -12.94 21.51
N LEU A 70 3.34 -12.21 20.62
CA LEU A 70 3.89 -11.00 20.00
C LEU A 70 4.06 -9.84 20.99
N LEU A 71 3.27 -9.80 22.06
CA LEU A 71 3.38 -8.80 23.13
C LEU A 71 4.63 -9.00 24.01
N GLU A 72 5.27 -10.17 23.96
CA GLU A 72 6.56 -10.43 24.62
C GLU A 72 7.75 -9.81 23.87
N TYR A 73 7.52 -9.19 22.71
CA TYR A 73 8.58 -8.49 21.98
C TYR A 73 9.03 -7.22 22.73
N GLU A 74 10.32 -7.16 23.03
CA GLU A 74 10.99 -5.94 23.47
C GLU A 74 11.85 -5.37 22.35
N ALA A 75 11.82 -4.04 22.18
CA ALA A 75 12.69 -3.38 21.23
C ALA A 75 14.17 -3.57 21.64
N PRO A 76 15.06 -3.99 20.74
CA PRO A 76 16.45 -4.25 21.10
C PRO A 76 17.18 -2.96 21.52
N GLU A 77 18.16 -3.09 22.40
CA GLU A 77 18.92 -1.97 22.99
C GLU A 77 19.47 -1.01 21.92
N TRP A 78 20.09 -1.54 20.86
CA TRP A 78 20.63 -0.72 19.77
C TRP A 78 19.59 0.19 19.11
N TYR A 79 18.33 -0.26 19.00
CA TYR A 79 17.25 0.53 18.39
C TYR A 79 16.79 1.62 19.35
N GLN A 80 16.71 1.28 20.64
CA GLN A 80 16.44 2.27 21.68
C GLN A 80 17.53 3.33 21.72
N ASP A 81 18.80 2.97 21.53
CA ASP A 81 19.95 3.86 21.57
C ASP A 81 20.17 4.70 20.32
N ALA A 82 19.65 4.28 19.16
CA ALA A 82 19.88 4.98 17.89
C ALA A 82 19.41 6.46 17.92
N LYS A 83 18.32 6.78 18.66
CA LYS A 83 17.64 8.09 18.87
C LYS A 83 17.27 8.92 17.63
N PHE A 84 17.93 8.73 16.50
CA PHE A 84 17.77 9.46 15.26
C PHE A 84 17.94 8.49 14.08
N GLY A 85 17.02 8.57 13.13
CA GLY A 85 17.04 7.78 11.91
C GLY A 85 16.69 8.65 10.71
N ILE A 86 17.26 8.31 9.56
CA ILE A 86 16.94 8.97 8.29
C ILE A 86 16.12 8.00 7.45
N TRP A 87 15.00 8.48 6.92
CA TRP A 87 14.16 7.76 5.97
C TRP A 87 13.92 8.63 4.75
N ALA A 88 13.92 8.01 3.56
CA ALA A 88 13.70 8.69 2.29
C ALA A 88 12.54 8.02 1.56
N HIS A 89 11.49 8.81 1.28
CA HIS A 89 10.43 8.37 0.39
C HIS A 89 10.85 8.61 -1.06
N TRP A 90 11.41 7.59 -1.70
CA TRP A 90 11.93 7.70 -3.07
C TRP A 90 11.46 6.53 -3.93
N SER A 91 10.61 6.83 -4.91
CA SER A 91 9.95 5.84 -5.76
C SER A 91 9.56 6.50 -7.09
N PRO A 92 8.91 5.78 -8.04
CA PRO A 92 8.45 6.39 -9.28
C PRO A 92 7.53 7.60 -9.13
N GLN A 93 6.88 7.79 -7.99
CA GLN A 93 6.10 9.02 -7.74
C GLN A 93 6.96 10.28 -7.79
N CYS A 94 8.26 10.17 -7.53
CA CYS A 94 9.19 11.28 -7.57
C CYS A 94 9.47 11.76 -9.00
N VAL A 95 9.17 10.98 -10.04
CA VAL A 95 9.39 11.36 -11.44
C VAL A 95 8.66 12.65 -11.81
N ALA A 96 7.43 12.82 -11.33
CA ALA A 96 6.64 14.01 -11.61
C ALA A 96 6.96 15.20 -10.68
N GLU A 97 7.75 14.97 -9.62
CA GLU A 97 8.13 15.97 -8.61
C GLU A 97 6.94 16.78 -8.01
N ALA A 98 5.74 16.20 -8.05
CA ALA A 98 4.48 16.88 -7.75
C ALA A 98 3.80 16.34 -6.48
N GLY A 99 4.63 16.03 -5.48
CA GLY A 99 4.21 15.67 -4.12
C GLY A 99 3.86 14.21 -3.91
N ASP A 100 3.78 13.83 -2.63
CA ASP A 100 3.36 12.49 -2.24
C ASP A 100 1.89 12.26 -2.63
N TRP A 101 1.52 10.99 -2.83
CA TRP A 101 0.20 10.56 -3.30
C TRP A 101 -0.08 10.81 -4.80
N TYR A 102 0.92 11.20 -5.58
CA TYR A 102 0.76 11.44 -7.02
C TYR A 102 0.09 10.26 -7.75
N ALA A 103 0.54 9.02 -7.47
CA ALA A 103 -0.01 7.79 -8.05
C ALA A 103 -1.53 7.64 -7.88
N ARG A 104 -2.06 8.15 -6.76
CA ARG A 104 -3.49 8.14 -6.46
C ARG A 104 -4.18 9.36 -7.07
N ASN A 105 -3.64 10.55 -6.81
CA ASN A 105 -4.35 11.81 -7.08
C ASN A 105 -4.38 12.15 -8.58
N VAL A 106 -3.50 11.55 -9.38
CA VAL A 106 -3.54 11.63 -10.84
C VAL A 106 -4.83 11.03 -11.45
N TYR A 107 -5.60 10.25 -10.69
CA TYR A 107 -6.87 9.67 -11.15
C TYR A 107 -8.09 10.31 -10.47
N VAL A 108 -7.91 11.43 -9.76
CA VAL A 108 -8.99 12.17 -9.13
C VAL A 108 -9.12 13.53 -9.82
N GLU A 109 -10.10 13.64 -10.72
CA GLU A 109 -10.36 14.89 -11.47
C GLU A 109 -10.51 16.10 -10.54
N GLY A 110 -9.95 17.24 -10.94
CA GLY A 110 -9.96 18.48 -10.16
C GLY A 110 -8.93 18.55 -9.02
N GLN A 111 -8.18 17.48 -8.75
CA GLN A 111 -7.03 17.56 -7.82
C GLN A 111 -5.84 18.26 -8.48
N ARG A 112 -5.01 18.90 -7.65
CA ARG A 112 -3.78 19.57 -8.11
C ARG A 112 -2.88 18.64 -8.95
N GLN A 113 -2.69 17.38 -8.53
CA GLN A 113 -1.86 16.44 -9.28
C GLN A 113 -2.49 15.99 -10.61
N TYR A 114 -3.83 15.93 -10.69
CA TYR A 114 -4.54 15.61 -11.93
C TYR A 114 -4.32 16.72 -12.97
N GLU A 115 -4.54 17.98 -12.58
CA GLU A 115 -4.34 19.13 -13.48
C GLU A 115 -2.88 19.25 -13.92
N TYR A 116 -1.93 19.06 -12.99
CA TYR A 116 -0.51 19.03 -13.33
C TYR A 116 -0.20 17.93 -14.36
N HIS A 117 -0.79 16.74 -14.19
CA HIS A 117 -0.58 15.63 -15.11
C HIS A 117 -1.16 15.89 -16.49
N LEU A 118 -2.34 16.49 -16.58
CA LEU A 118 -2.93 16.89 -17.86
C LEU A 118 -2.02 17.84 -18.63
N ASP A 119 -1.43 18.83 -17.94
CA ASP A 119 -0.57 19.84 -18.53
C ASP A 119 0.78 19.27 -19.02
N HIS A 120 1.36 18.29 -18.31
CA HIS A 120 2.72 17.79 -18.57
C HIS A 120 2.77 16.48 -19.36
N TYR A 121 1.81 15.58 -19.12
CA TYR A 121 1.82 14.22 -19.66
C TYR A 121 0.56 13.90 -20.47
N GLY A 122 -0.51 14.67 -20.28
CA GLY A 122 -1.81 14.47 -20.92
C GLY A 122 -2.77 13.62 -20.08
N PRO A 123 -3.87 13.11 -20.69
CA PRO A 123 -4.89 12.38 -19.97
C PRO A 123 -4.36 11.10 -19.29
N PRO A 124 -4.63 10.89 -17.99
CA PRO A 124 -4.13 9.74 -17.23
C PRO A 124 -4.67 8.39 -17.74
N SER A 125 -5.74 8.41 -18.54
CA SER A 125 -6.28 7.23 -19.23
C SER A 125 -5.44 6.76 -20.42
N ARG A 126 -4.54 7.61 -20.95
CA ARG A 126 -3.63 7.28 -22.06
C ARG A 126 -2.20 7.11 -21.59
N PHE A 127 -1.74 8.02 -20.75
CA PHE A 127 -0.44 7.98 -20.12
C PHE A 127 -0.68 8.11 -18.61
N GLY A 128 -0.57 7.02 -17.86
CA GLY A 128 -0.90 7.01 -16.44
C GLY A 128 0.33 6.79 -15.56
N TYR A 129 0.09 6.62 -14.27
CA TYR A 129 1.17 6.34 -13.30
C TYR A 129 2.04 5.13 -13.67
N LYS A 130 1.45 4.09 -14.28
CA LYS A 130 2.18 2.92 -14.77
C LYS A 130 3.27 3.27 -15.79
N ASP A 131 3.03 4.31 -16.60
CA ASP A 131 3.93 4.75 -17.66
C ASP A 131 5.05 5.62 -17.08
N LEU A 132 4.76 6.39 -16.02
CA LEU A 132 5.78 7.08 -15.21
C LEU A 132 6.73 6.10 -14.51
N CYS A 133 6.28 4.91 -14.10
CA CYS A 133 7.15 3.89 -13.53
C CYS A 133 8.35 3.55 -14.42
N ALA A 134 8.15 3.51 -15.74
CA ALA A 134 9.23 3.24 -16.69
C ALA A 134 10.24 4.39 -16.80
N GLN A 135 9.86 5.61 -16.41
CA GLN A 135 10.73 6.79 -16.45
C GLN A 135 11.58 6.94 -15.18
N TRP A 136 11.31 6.16 -14.13
CA TRP A 136 12.15 6.11 -12.93
C TRP A 136 13.42 5.28 -13.20
N THR A 137 14.34 5.88 -13.96
CA THR A 137 15.50 5.21 -14.56
C THR A 137 16.74 5.15 -13.67
N LEU A 138 16.79 5.95 -12.60
CA LEU A 138 17.90 5.98 -11.63
C LEU A 138 19.28 6.28 -12.24
N LEU A 139 19.34 6.89 -13.43
CA LEU A 139 20.59 7.03 -14.20
C LEU A 139 21.71 7.75 -13.45
N ASN A 140 21.35 8.66 -12.54
CA ASN A 140 22.29 9.43 -11.71
C ASN A 140 22.27 9.01 -10.24
N TRP A 141 21.78 7.81 -9.94
CA TRP A 141 21.69 7.32 -8.57
C TRP A 141 23.07 6.96 -8.02
N GLN A 142 23.46 7.63 -6.94
CA GLN A 142 24.74 7.42 -6.25
C GLN A 142 24.47 7.03 -4.78
N PRO A 143 24.15 5.74 -4.51
CA PRO A 143 23.79 5.31 -3.17
C PRO A 143 24.95 5.49 -2.18
N ASP A 144 26.19 5.24 -2.59
CA ASP A 144 27.35 5.38 -1.71
C ASP A 144 27.57 6.82 -1.25
N GLU A 145 27.41 7.80 -2.15
CA GLU A 145 27.49 9.21 -1.79
C GLU A 145 26.36 9.62 -0.84
N LEU A 146 25.16 9.07 -1.04
CA LEU A 146 24.02 9.33 -0.16
C LEU A 146 24.28 8.80 1.25
N ILE A 147 24.73 7.54 1.37
CA ILE A 147 25.06 6.93 2.66
C ILE A 147 26.23 7.65 3.33
N ALA A 148 27.25 8.07 2.59
CA ALA A 148 28.35 8.88 3.12
C ALA A 148 27.86 10.20 3.73
N ARG A 149 26.88 10.87 3.08
CA ARG A 149 26.24 12.07 3.63
C ARG A 149 25.45 11.76 4.90
N TYR A 150 24.70 10.67 4.93
CA TYR A 150 23.94 10.27 6.12
C TYR A 150 24.85 10.00 7.31
N LYS A 151 25.93 9.23 7.11
CA LYS A 151 26.91 8.98 8.17
C LYS A 151 27.54 10.25 8.71
N LYS A 152 27.83 11.24 7.85
CA LYS A 152 28.38 12.54 8.29
C LYS A 152 27.43 13.32 9.20
N LEU A 153 26.12 13.15 9.05
CA LEU A 153 25.11 13.86 9.82
C LEU A 153 24.78 13.21 11.16
N VAL A 154 25.11 11.92 11.32
CA VAL A 154 24.90 11.18 12.57
C VAL A 154 26.20 11.24 13.37
N PRO A 155 26.23 11.92 14.54
CA PRO A 155 27.40 11.89 15.41
C PRO A 155 27.67 10.45 15.85
N GLU A 156 28.94 10.03 15.87
CA GLU A 156 29.31 8.74 16.45
C GLU A 156 28.89 8.73 17.92
N SER A 157 28.12 7.71 18.32
CA SER A 157 27.77 7.46 19.72
C SER A 157 29.07 7.28 20.53
N SER A 158 29.22 8.09 21.57
CA SER A 158 30.34 8.04 22.53
C SER A 158 30.30 6.80 23.41
#